data_AF-A0A2V8Q1V6-F1
#
_entry.id   AF-A0A2V8Q1V6-F1
#
_cell.length_a   1.000
_cell.length_b   1.000
_cell.length_c   1.000
_cell.angle_alpha   90.00
_cell.angle_beta   90.00
_cell.angle_gamma   90.00
#
_symmetry.space_group_name_H-M   'P 1'
#
loop_
_entity.id
_entity.type
_entity.pdbx_description
1 polymer ?
#
loop_
_entity_poly.entity_id
_entity_poly.type
_entity_poly.pdbx_seq_one_letter_code
_entity_poly.pdbx_strand_id
1 'polypeptide(L)' 'MGEAYLELNKLAEAQESFRQAIRLKPDFGRAYFNLGKCLLTMNNRDGALEQYNILQNIDQDWAEKLNGLINP' A
#
# COMPACT_ATOMS: atom_id res chain seq x y z
N MET A 1 2.87 12.31 22.31
CA MET A 1 3.20 13.08 21.07
C MET A 1 4.41 12.53 20.32
N GLY A 2 5.42 11.90 20.96
CA GLY A 2 6.56 11.33 20.23
C GLY A 2 6.27 10.06 19.42
N GLU A 3 5.44 9.14 19.94
CA GLU A 3 5.19 7.84 19.30
C GLU A 3 4.48 7.96 17.94
N ALA A 4 3.43 8.78 17.84
CA ALA A 4 2.72 9.01 16.59
C ALA A 4 3.61 9.63 15.49
N TYR A 5 4.57 10.49 15.86
CA TYR A 5 5.53 11.06 14.91
C TYR A 5 6.52 10.00 14.39
N LEU A 6 6.96 9.09 15.26
CA LEU A 6 7.84 7.98 14.87
C LEU A 6 7.12 6.99 13.94
N GLU A 7 5.84 6.74 14.18
CA GLU A 7 5.03 5.89 13.29
C GLU A 7 4.83 6.54 11.92
N LEU A 8 4.51 7.83 11.87
CA LEU A 8 4.37 8.55 10.60
C LEU A 8 5.68 8.57 9.79
N ASN A 9 6.84 8.73 10.44
CA ASN A 9 8.13 8.70 9.77
C ASN A 9 8.40 7.32 9.15
N LYS A 10 8.14 6.25 9.91
CA LYS A 10 8.30 4.87 9.43
C LYS A 10 7.34 4.54 8.27
N LEU A 11 6.13 5.07 8.30
CA LEU A 11 5.15 4.88 7.21
C LEU A 11 5.61 5.58 5.93
N ALA A 12 6.19 6.79 6.03
CA ALA A 12 6.74 7.49 4.87
C ALA A 12 7.94 6.74 4.27
N GLU A 13 8.86 6.25 5.10
CA GLU A 13 10.00 5.43 4.66
C GLU A 13 9.55 4.10 4.02
N ALA A 14 8.54 3.45 4.62
CA ALA A 14 7.95 2.23 4.07
C ALA A 14 7.29 2.49 2.71
N GLN A 15 6.56 3.59 2.57
CA GLN A 15 5.95 3.99 1.31
C GLN A 15 7.00 4.13 0.20
N GLU A 16 8.11 4.83 0.47
CA GLU A 16 9.18 5.00 -0.52
C GLU A 16 9.85 3.66 -0.87
N SER A 17 10.07 2.80 0.14
CA SER A 17 10.62 1.45 -0.06
C SER A 17 9.75 0.61 -0.98
N PHE A 18 8.42 0.66 -0.81
CA PHE A 18 7.49 -0.05 -1.70
C PHE A 18 7.44 0.56 -3.09
N ARG A 19 7.51 1.90 -3.22
CA ARG A 19 7.62 2.56 -4.54
C ARG A 19 8.89 2.14 -5.27
N GLN A 20 10.02 2.01 -4.58
CA GLN A 20 11.24 1.48 -5.18
C GLN A 20 11.07 0.02 -5.61
N ALA A 21 10.46 -0.82 -4.78
CA ALA A 21 10.17 -2.21 -5.15
C ALA A 21 9.28 -2.29 -6.41
N ILE A 22 8.28 -1.41 -6.53
CA ILE A 22 7.43 -1.28 -7.73
C ILE A 22 8.23 -0.83 -8.95
N ARG A 23 9.16 0.12 -8.79
CA ARG A 23 10.04 0.57 -9.89
C ARG A 23 10.96 -0.56 -10.38
N LEU A 24 11.47 -1.37 -9.46
CA LEU A 24 12.34 -2.51 -9.79
C LEU A 24 11.54 -3.67 -10.39
N LYS A 25 10.34 -3.91 -9.89
CA LYS A 25 9.46 -4.99 -10.34
C LYS A 25 8.00 -4.51 -10.36
N PRO A 26 7.54 -3.94 -11.50
CA PRO A 26 6.18 -3.43 -11.62
C PRO A 26 5.11 -4.54 -11.59
N ASP A 27 5.51 -5.80 -11.73
CA ASP A 27 4.64 -6.97 -11.61
C ASP A 27 4.58 -7.53 -10.18
N PHE A 28 5.19 -6.85 -9.21
CA PHE A 28 5.26 -7.35 -7.83
C PHE A 28 4.03 -6.97 -7.02
N GLY A 29 2.93 -7.74 -7.18
CA GLY A 29 1.66 -7.48 -6.50
C GLY A 29 1.78 -7.26 -4.99
N ARG A 30 2.66 -7.98 -4.30
CA ARG A 30 2.90 -7.79 -2.86
C ARG A 30 3.37 -6.38 -2.48
N ALA A 31 4.13 -5.69 -3.34
CA ALA A 31 4.53 -4.32 -3.09
C ALA A 31 3.36 -3.34 -3.19
N TYR A 32 2.47 -3.51 -4.18
CA TYR A 32 1.23 -2.73 -4.29
C TYR A 32 0.31 -2.97 -3.09
N PHE A 33 0.17 -4.21 -2.63
CA PHE A 33 -0.62 -4.55 -1.44
C PHE A 33 -0.08 -3.85 -0.20
N ASN A 34 1.23 -3.94 0.06
CA ASN A 34 1.84 -3.31 1.23
C ASN A 34 1.79 -1.78 1.15
N LEU A 35 1.94 -1.21 -0.05
CA LEU A 35 1.77 0.22 -0.28
C LEU A 35 0.34 0.66 0.02
N GLY A 36 -0.67 -0.07 -0.46
CA GLY A 36 -2.08 0.18 -0.15
C GLY A 36 -2.38 0.09 1.34
N LYS A 37 -1.84 -0.92 2.03
CA LYS A 37 -1.96 -1.04 3.49
C LYS A 37 -1.33 0.14 4.23
N CYS A 38 -0.15 0.57 3.80
CA CYS A 38 0.54 1.73 4.37
C CYS A 38 -0.29 3.02 4.19
N LEU A 39 -0.90 3.19 3.01
CA LEU A 39 -1.79 4.31 2.71
C LEU A 39 -3.05 4.30 3.59
N LEU A 40 -3.65 3.13 3.85
CA LEU A 40 -4.77 2.99 4.78
C LEU A 40 -4.39 3.40 6.21
N THR A 41 -3.21 3.02 6.70
CA THR A 41 -2.73 3.45 8.03
C THR A 41 -2.55 4.97 8.11
N MET A 42 -2.19 5.61 6.99
CA MET A 42 -2.10 7.07 6.87
C MET A 42 -3.47 7.74 6.61
N ASN A 43 -4.57 6.99 6.73
CA ASN A 43 -5.93 7.44 6.45
C ASN A 43 -6.14 7.91 4.99
N ASN A 44 -5.28 7.47 4.08
CA ASN A 44 -5.34 7.76 2.65
C ASN A 44 -5.99 6.57 1.91
N ARG A 45 -7.31 6.53 1.94
CA ARG A 45 -8.10 5.46 1.32
C ARG A 45 -8.07 5.53 -0.21
N ASP A 46 -8.08 6.74 -0.77
CA ASP A 46 -8.02 6.96 -2.21
C ASP A 46 -6.75 6.35 -2.83
N GLY A 47 -5.60 6.58 -2.22
CA GLY A 47 -4.35 5.98 -2.70
C GLY A 47 -4.34 4.45 -2.58
N ALA A 48 -5.00 3.90 -1.57
CA ALA A 48 -5.16 2.45 -1.45
C ALA A 48 -6.08 1.87 -2.53
N LEU A 49 -7.16 2.56 -2.89
CA LEU A 49 -8.03 2.21 -4.02
C LEU A 49 -7.28 2.22 -5.35
N GLU A 50 -6.37 3.17 -5.56
CA GLU A 50 -5.50 3.15 -6.73
C GLU A 50 -4.64 1.87 -6.78
N GLN A 51 -4.03 1.49 -5.64
CA GLN A 51 -3.22 0.25 -5.59
C GLN A 51 -4.09 -0.99 -5.83
N TYR A 52 -5.33 -0.98 -5.35
CA TYR A 52 -6.29 -2.05 -5.61
C TYR A 52 -6.60 -2.17 -7.11
N ASN A 53 -6.89 -1.08 -7.81
CA ASN A 53 -7.15 -1.10 -9.25
C ASN A 53 -5.94 -1.62 -10.04
N ILE A 54 -4.73 -1.25 -9.63
CA ILE A 54 -3.50 -1.76 -10.25
C ILE A 54 -3.37 -3.27 -9.99
N LEU A 55 -3.57 -3.69 -8.73
CA LEU A 55 -3.52 -5.10 -8.34
C LEU A 55 -4.53 -5.95 -9.10
N GLN A 56 -5.73 -5.46 -9.41
CA GLN A 56 -6.70 -6.21 -10.20
C GLN A 56 -6.16 -6.64 -11.57
N ASN A 57 -5.21 -5.89 -12.14
CA ASN A 57 -4.60 -6.20 -13.43
C ASN A 57 -3.33 -7.06 -13.31
N ILE A 58 -2.70 -7.10 -12.12
CA ILE A 58 -1.44 -7.84 -11.88
C ILE A 58 -1.73 -9.17 -11.20
N ASP A 59 -2.42 -9.12 -10.06
CA ASP A 59 -2.70 -10.26 -9.21
C ASP A 59 -4.01 -10.05 -8.44
N GLN A 60 -5.05 -10.75 -8.90
CA GLN A 60 -6.40 -10.64 -8.38
C GLN A 60 -6.51 -11.11 -6.92
N ASP A 61 -5.68 -12.06 -6.48
CA ASP A 61 -5.66 -12.55 -5.08
C ASP A 61 -5.20 -11.46 -4.11
N TRP A 62 -4.16 -10.71 -4.50
CA TRP A 62 -3.71 -9.55 -3.73
C TRP A 62 -4.72 -8.40 -3.76
N ALA A 63 -5.41 -8.21 -4.89
CA ALA A 63 -6.46 -7.21 -5.02
C ALA A 63 -7.60 -7.47 -4.02
N GLU A 64 -8.11 -8.70 -3.94
CA GLU A 64 -9.18 -9.06 -3.01
C GLU A 64 -8.77 -8.84 -1.55
N LYS A 65 -7.55 -9.23 -1.19
CA LYS A 65 -6.99 -8.97 0.15
C LYS A 65 -6.93 -7.48 0.47
N LEU A 66 -6.50 -6.65 -0.48
CA LEU A 66 -6.45 -5.21 -0.27
C LEU A 66 -7.87 -4.62 -0.17
N ASN A 67 -8.80 -5.07 -1.00
CA ASN A 67 -10.19 -4.62 -0.98
C ASN A 67 -10.86 -4.86 0.38
N GLY A 68 -10.64 -6.02 0.99
CA GLY A 68 -11.15 -6.32 2.33
C GLY A 68 -10.55 -5.44 3.44
N LEU A 69 -9.36 -4.85 3.22
CA LEU A 69 -8.80 -3.85 4.14
C LEU A 69 -9.37 -2.44 3.87
N ILE A 70 -9.65 -2.11 2.61
CA ILE A 70 -10.24 -0.82 2.22
C ILE A 70 -11.70 -0.75 2.68
N ASN A 71 -12.46 -1.82 2.49
CA ASN A 71 -13.88 -1.95 2.79
C ASN A 71 -14.07 -3.06 3.85
N PRO A 72 -13.87 -2.75 5.15
CA PRO A 72 -14.08 -3.71 6.23
C PRO A 72 -15.56 -4.02 6.49
#